data_AF-A8JHD2-F1
#
_entry.id   AF-A8JHD2-F1
#
_cell.length_a   1.000
_cell.length_b   1.000
_cell.length_c   1.000
_cell.angle_alpha   90.00
_cell.angle_beta   90.00
_cell.angle_gamma   90.00
#
_symmetry.space_group_name_H-M   'P 1'
#
loop_
_entity.id
_entity.type
_entity.pdbx_description
1 polymer ?
#
loop_
_entity_poly.entity_id
_entity_poly.type
_entity_poly.pdbx_seq_one_letter_code
_entity_poly.pdbx_strand_id
1 'polypeptide(L)'
;MADASEAERNMVAAAALSMATTELEYRVSLLNSMVSTCHERCAARPYKEGQLSVGENSCLDRCCAKYWQVVAIVGQLLGSQKQ
;
A
#
# COMPACT_ATOMS: atom_id res chain seq x y z
N MET A 1 38.80 -18.26 13.78
CA MET A 1 38.28 -17.87 12.45
C MET A 1 36.77 -18.14 12.27
N ALA A 2 36.01 -18.50 13.32
CA ALA A 2 34.56 -18.74 13.22
C ALA A 2 33.67 -17.50 13.48
N ASP A 3 34.22 -16.42 14.04
CA ASP A 3 33.45 -15.27 14.57
C ASP A 3 33.08 -14.20 13.51
N ALA A 4 33.96 -13.96 12.53
CA ALA A 4 33.74 -12.92 11.50
C ALA A 4 32.57 -13.24 10.54
N SER A 5 32.34 -14.52 10.24
CA SER A 5 31.26 -14.94 9.34
C SER A 5 29.86 -14.85 9.97
N GLU A 6 29.79 -14.95 11.31
CA GLU A 6 28.54 -14.87 12.06
C GLU A 6 28.09 -13.41 12.23
N ALA A 7 29.04 -12.50 12.43
CA ALA A 7 28.78 -11.06 12.45
C ALA A 7 28.26 -10.54 11.10
N GLU A 8 28.84 -10.99 9.98
CA GLU A 8 28.40 -10.62 8.64
C GLU A 8 26.99 -11.17 8.34
N ARG A 9 26.70 -12.42 8.74
CA ARG A 9 25.37 -13.02 8.63
C ARG A 9 24.32 -12.28 9.46
N ASN A 10 24.63 -11.89 10.69
CA ASN A 10 23.73 -11.12 11.53
C ASN A 10 23.46 -9.72 10.96
N MET A 11 24.46 -9.08 10.36
CA MET A 11 24.30 -7.79 9.71
C MET A 11 23.41 -7.87 8.46
N VAL A 12 23.58 -8.90 7.63
CA VAL A 12 22.72 -9.14 6.47
C VAL A 12 21.29 -9.49 6.89
N ALA A 13 21.11 -10.29 7.95
CA ALA A 13 19.80 -10.59 8.51
C ALA A 13 19.10 -9.34 9.06
N ALA A 14 19.84 -8.45 9.75
CA ALA A 14 19.31 -7.18 10.24
C ALA A 14 18.91 -6.24 9.10
N ALA A 15 19.71 -6.14 8.04
CA ALA A 15 19.38 -5.36 6.86
C ALA A 15 18.14 -5.92 6.13
N ALA A 16 18.05 -7.24 5.95
CA ALA A 16 16.89 -7.88 5.34
C ALA A 16 15.61 -7.66 6.14
N LEU A 17 15.68 -7.74 7.48
CA LEU A 17 14.55 -7.45 8.34
C LEU A 17 14.16 -5.97 8.26
N SER A 18 15.12 -5.04 8.26
CA SER A 18 14.84 -3.62 8.11
C SER A 18 14.11 -3.32 6.79
N MET A 19 14.55 -3.92 5.68
CA MET A 19 13.88 -3.76 4.39
C MET A 19 12.45 -4.32 4.41
N ALA A 20 12.25 -5.49 5.03
CA ALA A 20 10.93 -6.10 5.16
C ALA A 20 9.97 -5.23 6.00
N THR A 21 10.46 -4.63 7.08
CA THR A 21 9.68 -3.70 7.91
C THR A 21 9.23 -2.47 7.11
N THR A 22 10.15 -1.84 6.37
CA THR A 22 9.83 -0.67 5.55
C THR A 22 8.78 -0.98 4.47
N GLU A 23 8.89 -2.12 3.81
CA GLU A 23 7.90 -2.57 2.83
C GLU A 23 6.51 -2.74 3.45
N LEU A 24 6.45 -3.29 4.68
CA LEU A 24 5.19 -3.50 5.37
C LEU A 24 4.56 -2.18 5.84
N GLU A 25 5.36 -1.26 6.37
CA GLU A 25 4.92 0.09 6.72
C GLU A 25 4.35 0.84 5.51
N TYR A 26 5.02 0.74 4.37
CA TYR A 26 4.54 1.30 3.11
C TYR A 26 3.18 0.71 2.69
N ARG A 27 3.02 -0.62 2.76
CA ARG A 27 1.74 -1.29 2.44
C ARG A 27 0.61 -0.85 3.35
N VAL A 28 0.87 -0.72 4.65
CA VAL A 28 -0.12 -0.24 5.63
C VAL A 28 -0.53 1.19 5.32
N SER A 29 0.43 2.07 5.02
CA SER A 29 0.17 3.46 4.64
C SER A 29 -0.73 3.55 3.41
N LEU A 30 -0.41 2.80 2.35
CA LEU A 30 -1.22 2.74 1.13
C LEU A 30 -2.62 2.19 1.37
N LEU A 31 -2.76 1.12 2.16
CA LEU A 31 -4.06 0.55 2.48
C LEU A 31 -4.96 1.58 3.18
N ASN A 32 -4.44 2.30 4.17
CA ASN A 32 -5.18 3.34 4.87
C ASN A 32 -5.59 4.49 3.93
N SER A 33 -4.68 4.93 3.05
CA SER A 33 -4.97 5.96 2.06
C SER A 33 -6.01 5.51 1.03
N MET A 34 -5.93 4.27 0.55
CA MET A 34 -6.91 3.69 -0.38
C MET A 34 -8.29 3.61 0.25
N VAL A 35 -8.40 3.09 1.47
CA VAL A 35 -9.68 2.94 2.18
C VAL A 35 -10.33 4.30 2.38
N SER A 36 -9.59 5.31 2.85
CA SER A 36 -10.11 6.68 3.00
C SER A 36 -10.58 7.26 1.66
N THR A 37 -9.76 7.13 0.62
CA THR A 37 -10.07 7.66 -0.72
C THR A 37 -11.33 7.00 -1.29
N CYS A 38 -11.42 5.68 -1.23
CA CYS A 38 -12.57 4.98 -1.80
C CYS A 38 -13.84 5.19 -0.99
N HIS A 39 -13.74 5.32 0.33
CA HIS A 39 -14.88 5.69 1.16
C HIS A 39 -15.40 7.09 0.79
N GLU A 40 -14.54 8.09 0.65
CA GLU A 40 -14.94 9.44 0.26
C GLU A 40 -15.53 9.52 -1.15
N ARG A 41 -15.06 8.68 -2.08
CA ARG A 41 -15.53 8.68 -3.48
C ARG A 41 -16.82 7.90 -3.69
N CYS A 42 -17.01 6.80 -2.96
CA CYS A 42 -18.09 5.86 -3.22
C CYS A 42 -19.22 5.93 -2.19
N ALA A 43 -18.96 6.28 -0.93
CA ALA A 43 -20.01 6.35 0.08
C ALA A 43 -20.80 7.66 -0.09
N ALA A 44 -22.08 7.55 -0.45
CA ALA A 44 -22.91 8.71 -0.74
C ALA A 44 -23.35 9.41 0.56
N ARG A 45 -23.20 10.74 0.62
CA ARG A 45 -23.70 11.57 1.73
C ARG A 45 -24.97 12.32 1.29
N PRO A 46 -26.03 12.39 2.13
CA PRO A 46 -26.16 11.78 3.46
C PRO A 46 -26.31 10.25 3.40
N TYR A 47 -25.77 9.55 4.41
CA TYR A 47 -25.90 8.09 4.52
C TYR A 47 -27.36 7.73 4.77
N LYS A 48 -27.95 6.99 3.84
CA LYS A 48 -29.37 6.60 3.91
C LYS A 48 -29.57 5.36 4.78
N GLU A 49 -28.60 4.45 4.75
CA GLU A 49 -28.66 3.11 5.36
C GLU A 49 -27.30 2.75 5.95
N GLY A 50 -27.26 1.83 6.91
CA GLY A 50 -26.01 1.35 7.53
C GLY A 50 -25.27 0.28 6.72
N GLN A 51 -25.83 -0.17 5.60
CA GLN A 51 -25.24 -1.15 4.70
C GLN A 51 -24.93 -0.51 3.35
N LEU A 52 -23.90 -1.04 2.69
CA LEU A 52 -23.52 -0.61 1.35
C LEU A 52 -24.53 -1.13 0.34
N SER A 53 -25.09 -0.23 -0.46
CA SER A 53 -25.92 -0.58 -1.60
C SER A 53 -25.11 -1.31 -2.69
N VAL A 54 -25.79 -2.00 -3.60
CA VAL A 54 -25.15 -2.68 -4.74
C VAL A 54 -24.31 -1.71 -5.58
N GLY A 55 -24.75 -0.45 -5.69
CA GLY A 55 -24.03 0.61 -6.40
C GLY A 55 -22.74 1.02 -5.68
N GLU A 56 -22.78 1.14 -4.35
CA GLU A 56 -21.61 1.48 -3.54
C GLU A 56 -20.58 0.34 -3.54
N ASN A 57 -21.02 -0.92 -3.40
CA ASN A 57 -20.14 -2.09 -3.53
C ASN A 57 -19.43 -2.11 -4.90
N SER A 58 -20.20 -1.98 -5.98
CA SER A 58 -19.63 -1.94 -7.34
C SER A 58 -18.71 -0.72 -7.56
N CYS A 59 -18.95 0.40 -6.87
CA CYS A 59 -18.07 1.56 -6.90
C CYS A 59 -16.75 1.27 -6.17
N LEU A 60 -16.80 0.67 -4.99
CA LEU A 60 -15.62 0.35 -4.18
C LEU A 60 -14.67 -0.58 -4.94
N ASP A 61 -15.18 -1.63 -5.58
CA ASP A 61 -14.35 -2.55 -6.40
C ASP A 61 -13.60 -1.80 -7.51
N ARG A 62 -14.31 -0.94 -8.24
CA ARG A 62 -13.72 -0.11 -9.31
C ARG A 62 -12.75 0.93 -8.77
N CYS A 63 -13.02 1.49 -7.60
CA CYS A 63 -12.15 2.45 -6.94
C CYS A 63 -10.83 1.81 -6.53
N CYS A 64 -10.88 0.66 -5.85
CA CYS A 64 -9.69 -0.08 -5.45
C CYS A 64 -8.83 -0.45 -6.67
N ALA A 65 -9.45 -0.96 -7.74
CA ALA A 65 -8.73 -1.27 -8.98
C ALA A 65 -8.02 -0.04 -9.59
N LYS A 66 -8.72 1.10 -9.66
CA LYS A 66 -8.14 2.36 -10.15
C LYS A 66 -7.04 2.90 -9.24
N TYR A 67 -7.19 2.79 -7.92
CA TYR A 67 -6.20 3.25 -6.96
C TYR A 67 -4.86 2.52 -7.19
N TRP A 68 -4.88 1.19 -7.27
CA TRP A 68 -3.67 0.41 -7.53
C TRP A 68 -3.07 0.66 -8.91
N GLN A 69 -3.91 0.88 -9.94
CA GLN A 69 -3.42 1.28 -11.25
C GLN A 69 -2.68 2.62 -11.20
N VAL A 70 -3.22 3.62 -10.48
CA VAL A 70 -2.57 4.92 -10.30
C VAL A 70 -1.28 4.78 -9.49
N VAL A 71 -1.28 4.00 -8.40
CA VAL A 71 -0.06 3.72 -7.61
C VAL A 71 1.04 3.12 -8.49
N ALA A 72 0.71 2.17 -9.37
CA ALA A 72 1.68 1.57 -10.29
C ALA A 72 2.23 2.59 -11.31
N ILE A 73 1.36 3.41 -11.92
CA ILE A 73 1.77 4.45 -12.87
C ILE A 73 2.67 5.48 -12.20
N VAL A 74 2.28 5.97 -11.01
CA VAL A 74 3.08 6.94 -10.25
C VAL A 74 4.42 6.33 -9.85
N GLY A 75 4.44 5.07 -9.41
CA GLY A 75 5.66 4.34 -9.12
C GLY A 75 6.61 4.24 -10.32
N GLN A 76 6.07 3.95 -11.52
CA GLN A 76 6.84 3.94 -12.76
C GLN A 76 7.38 5.32 -13.13
N LEU A 77 6.58 6.38 -12.99
CA LEU A 77 7.00 7.75 -13.29
C LEU A 77 8.12 8.22 -12.36
N LEU A 78 7.99 7.98 -11.06
CA LEU A 78 9.01 8.33 -10.07
C LEU A 78 10.28 7.48 -10.24
N GLY A 79 10.15 6.19 -10.56
CA GLY A 79 11.28 5.32 -10.83
C GLY A 79 11.99 5.59 -12.17
N SER A 80 11.29 6.16 -13.15
CA SER A 80 11.85 6.50 -14.47
C SER A 80 12.49 7.88 -14.51
N GLN A 81 12.24 8.75 -13.53
CA GLN A 81 12.97 10.00 -13.38
C GLN A 81 14.41 9.71 -12.94
N LYS A 82 15.34 9.67 -13.91
CA LYS A 82 16.77 9.83 -13.63
C LYS A 82 16.97 11.20 -12.97
N GLN A 83 17.41 11.19 -11.71
CA GLN A 83 18.06 12.36 -11.10
C GLN A 83 19.38 12.66 -11.81
#